data_AF-A0A1Q6DXJ8-F1
#
_entry.id   AF-A0A1Q6DXJ8-F1
#
_cell.length_a   1.000
_cell.length_b   1.000
_cell.length_c   1.000
_cell.angle_alpha   90.00
_cell.angle_beta   90.00
_cell.angle_gamma   90.00
#
_symmetry.space_group_name_H-M   'P 1'
#
loop_
_entity.id
_entity.type
_entity.pdbx_description
1 polymer ?
#
loop_
_entity_poly.entity_id
_entity_poly.type
_entity_poly.pdbx_seq_one_letter_code
_entity_poly.pdbx_strand_id
1 'polypeptide(L)' 'MTKTVKARKHTNAASLEVTVPAEIVKNNKLNDGDIFKVELKEKDNKMVLEYERIFENQ' A
#
# COMPACT_ATOMS: atom_id res chain seq x y z
N MET A 1 8.83 7.98 -9.63
CA MET A 1 8.26 9.12 -8.87
C MET A 1 8.20 8.74 -7.40
N THR A 2 8.58 9.63 -6.49
CA THR A 2 8.51 9.37 -5.04
C THR A 2 7.40 10.23 -4.44
N LYS A 3 6.52 9.62 -3.63
CA LYS A 3 5.46 10.32 -2.91
C LYS A 3 5.56 9.95 -1.43
N THR A 4 5.41 10.94 -0.55
CA THR A 4 5.29 10.69 0.89
C THR A 4 3.82 10.59 1.26
N VAL A 5 3.49 9.58 2.04
CA VAL A 5 2.13 9.31 2.52
C VAL A 5 2.16 9.17 4.04
N LYS A 6 1.02 9.45 4.69
CA LYS A 6 0.89 9.34 6.15
C LYS A 6 0.06 8.11 6.49
N ALA A 7 0.61 7.23 7.34
CA ALA A 7 -0.15 6.15 7.93
C ALA A 7 -1.25 6.71 8.86
N ARG A 8 -2.42 6.09 8.86
CA ARG A 8 -3.57 6.49 9.67
C ARG A 8 -4.09 5.29 10.46
N LYS A 9 -4.64 5.53 11.64
CA LYS A 9 -5.29 4.48 12.42
C LYS A 9 -6.55 4.03 11.68
N HIS A 10 -6.69 2.71 11.48
CA HIS A 10 -7.93 2.14 10.99
C HIS A 10 -9.00 2.20 12.08
N THR A 11 -10.20 2.68 11.74
CA THR A 11 -11.30 2.75 12.70
C THR A 11 -11.70 1.33 13.10
N ASN A 12 -11.65 1.03 14.40
CA ASN A 12 -12.00 -0.27 14.99
C ASN A 12 -11.04 -1.44 14.70
N ALA A 13 -9.80 -1.18 14.27
CA ALA A 13 -8.77 -2.21 14.23
C ALA A 13 -7.45 -1.73 14.86
N ALA A 14 -6.67 -2.68 15.37
CA ALA A 14 -5.29 -2.45 15.82
C ALA A 14 -4.31 -2.44 14.62
N SER A 15 -4.69 -1.80 13.52
CA SER A 15 -3.92 -1.72 12.28
C SER A 15 -3.83 -0.28 11.79
N LEU A 16 -2.85 -0.06 10.90
CA LEU A 16 -2.65 1.20 10.21
C LEU A 16 -2.99 1.05 8.73
N GLU A 17 -3.51 2.11 8.14
CA GLU A 17 -3.77 2.23 6.72
C GLU A 17 -2.82 3.24 6.11
N VAL A 18 -2.40 2.97 4.88
CA VAL A 18 -1.68 3.91 4.04
C VAL A 18 -2.48 4.12 2.78
N THR A 19 -2.86 5.37 2.51
CA THR A 19 -3.61 5.71 1.30
C THR A 19 -2.70 5.63 0.07
N VAL A 20 -3.07 4.82 -0.91
CA VAL A 20 -2.41 4.81 -2.23
C VAL A 20 -2.75 6.12 -2.97
N PRO A 21 -1.75 6.93 -3.37
CA PRO A 21 -2.01 8.19 -4.07
C PRO A 21 -2.81 7.98 -5.37
N ALA A 22 -3.77 8.88 -5.63
CA ALA A 22 -4.67 8.78 -6.79
C ALA A 22 -3.95 8.66 -8.15
N GLU A 23 -2.79 9.28 -8.29
CA GLU A 23 -1.95 9.17 -9.49
C GLU A 23 -1.41 7.74 -9.69
N ILE A 24 -1.02 7.05 -8.62
CA ILE A 24 -0.58 5.65 -8.67
C ILE A 24 -1.75 4.74 -9.02
N VAL A 25 -2.92 4.97 -8.42
CA VAL A 25 -4.15 4.23 -8.72
C VAL A 25 -4.49 4.34 -10.22
N LYS A 26 -4.57 5.56 -10.75
CA LYS A 26 -4.92 5.80 -12.16
C LYS A 26 -3.90 5.23 -13.14
N ASN A 27 -2.61 5.47 -12.90
CA ASN A 27 -1.56 5.07 -13.84
C ASN A 27 -1.34 3.56 -13.89
N ASN A 28 -1.69 2.84 -12.82
CA ASN A 28 -1.50 1.39 -12.71
C ASN A 28 -2.82 0.60 -12.73
N LYS A 29 -3.95 1.26 -13.03
CA LYS A 29 -5.28 0.64 -13.07
C LYS A 29 -5.57 -0.19 -11.81
N LEU A 30 -5.28 0.38 -10.64
CA LEU A 30 -5.61 -0.27 -9.38
C LEU A 30 -7.11 -0.10 -9.13
N ASN A 31 -7.77 -1.17 -8.76
CA ASN A 31 -9.20 -1.18 -8.51
C ASN A 31 -9.52 -1.45 -7.04
N ASP A 32 -10.69 -1.02 -6.61
CA ASP A 32 -11.24 -1.51 -5.34
C ASP A 32 -11.41 -3.03 -5.44
N GLY A 33 -11.06 -3.74 -4.37
CA GLY A 33 -11.02 -5.20 -4.33
C GLY A 33 -9.73 -5.85 -4.84
N ASP A 34 -8.76 -5.12 -5.39
CA ASP A 34 -7.42 -5.66 -5.65
C ASP A 34 -6.81 -6.22 -4.34
N ILE A 35 -6.23 -7.42 -4.40
CA ILE A 35 -5.61 -8.05 -3.23
C ILE A 35 -4.10 -7.91 -3.30
N PHE A 36 -3.52 -7.39 -2.23
CA PHE A 36 -2.08 -7.23 -2.08
C PHE A 36 -1.54 -8.13 -0.98
N LYS A 37 -0.43 -8.80 -1.26
CA LYS A 37 0.44 -9.36 -0.23
C LYS A 37 1.32 -8.25 0.32
N VAL A 38 1.45 -8.16 1.65
CA VAL A 38 2.35 -7.21 2.31
C VAL A 38 3.51 -7.94 2.98
N GLU A 39 4.73 -7.46 2.76
CA GLU A 39 5.95 -7.95 3.41
C GLU A 39 6.71 -6.81 4.07
N LEU A 40 7.27 -7.10 5.25
CA LEU A 40 8.19 -6.20 5.94
C LEU A 40 9.61 -6.63 5.61
N LYS A 41 10.41 -5.71 5.06
CA LYS A 41 11.82 -5.92 4.75
C LYS A 41 12.66 -4.87 5.46
N GLU A 42 13.86 -5.25 5.89
CA GLU A 42 14.85 -4.33 6.41
C GLU A 42 15.97 -4.16 5.39
N LYS A 43 16.24 -2.93 4.97
CA LYS A 43 17.26 -2.61 3.97
C LYS A 43 17.97 -1.31 4.33
N ASP A 44 19.29 -1.33 4.41
CA ASP A 44 20.11 -0.14 4.69
C ASP A 44 19.66 0.61 5.96
N ASN A 45 19.37 -0.15 7.03
CA ASN A 45 18.84 0.37 8.30
C ASN A 45 17.50 1.13 8.15
N LYS A 46 16.73 0.80 7.11
CA LYS A 46 15.39 1.31 6.85
C LYS A 46 14.40 0.16 6.85
N MET A 47 13.27 0.41 7.48
CA MET A 47 12.09 -0.44 7.38
C MET A 47 11.37 -0.15 6.06
N VAL A 48 11.09 -1.19 5.29
CA VAL A 48 10.39 -1.14 4.00
C VAL A 48 9.16 -2.03 4.09
N LEU A 49 7.98 -1.47 3.82
CA LEU A 49 6.76 -2.23 3.58
C LEU A 49 6.59 -2.39 2.07
N GLU A 50 6.69 -3.62 1.59
CA GLU A 50 6.48 -3.95 0.19
C GLU A 50 5.07 -4.51 -0.01
N TYR A 51 4.33 -3.96 -0.97
CA TYR A 51 3.01 -4.43 -1.35
C TYR A 51 3.07 -4.98 -2.77
N GLU A 52 2.75 -6.27 -2.93
CA GLU A 52 2.70 -6.96 -4.21
C GLU A 52 1.25 -7.29 -4.54
N ARG A 53 0.74 -6.80 -5.68
CA ARG A 53 -0.62 -7.14 -6.13
C ARG A 53 -0.65 -8.60 -6.59
N ILE A 54 -1.37 -9.44 -5.86
CA ILE A 54 -1.49 -10.87 -6.14
C ILE A 54 -2.83 -11.24 -6.82
N PHE A 55 -3.79 -10.31 -6.79
CA PHE A 55 -5.07 -10.44 -7.50
C PHE A 55 -5.51 -9.08 -8.02
N GLU A 56 -5.89 -9.04 -9.30
CA GLU A 56 -6.47 -7.87 -9.95
C GLU A 56 -7.98 -8.09 -10.06
N ASN A 57 -8.75 -7.26 -9.35
CA ASN A 57 -10.20 -7.24 -9.43
C ASN A 57 -10.64 -6.48 -10.69
N GLN A 58 -11.66 -6.99 -11.37
CA GLN A 58 -12.18 -6.43 -12.63
C GLN A 58 -13.31 -5.43 -12.42
#